data_AF-A0A9P0CAG1-F1
#
_entry.id   AF-A0A9P0CAG1-F1
#
_cell.length_a   1.000
_cell.length_b   1.000
_cell.length_c   1.000
_cell.angle_alpha   90.00
_cell.angle_beta   90.00
_cell.angle_gamma   90.00
#
_symmetry.space_group_name_H-M   'P 1'
#
loop_
_entity.id
_entity.type
_entity.pdbx_description
1 polymer ?
#
loop_
_entity_poly.entity_id
_entity_poly.type
_entity_poly.pdbx_seq_one_letter_code
_entity_poly.pdbx_strand_id
1 'polypeptide(L)'
;MFITYFRVPLKTYAILAALTLGTMAFSNLALSYLNYPTQLIFKSCKLIPVMIGSIIILGKRYGFLDYIAAIIMCIGLTMFTLADSNTSPNFDIIGVIVISMALLCDAIIGNVQEKAMKQFYASNNEVVFYSYAIACIYLVAITGVSGIMRAGYIYCSEMPLKLYTNIFLLSLSGYMGLQAVLTLVRICGATVAVTVTTMRKALSIIISFLLFSKPFVFQYVWSGMLVALAIYLNHYSKKHPQYVPMCLLHCWHYMQSLYQSEYRYLKIKSKIYADTV
;
A
#
# COMPACT_ATOMS: atom_id res chain seq x y z
N MET A 1 17.86 8.96 29.03
CA MET A 1 18.68 9.50 27.93
C MET A 1 18.04 9.12 26.59
N PHE A 2 16.91 9.75 26.23
CA PHE A 2 16.20 9.55 24.96
C PHE A 2 16.40 10.80 24.11
N ILE A 3 17.60 10.96 23.54
CA ILE A 3 17.79 11.94 22.46
C ILE A 3 17.55 11.16 21.17
N THR A 4 16.29 11.07 20.78
CA THR A 4 15.88 10.49 19.50
C THR A 4 16.32 11.45 18.40
N TYR A 5 17.57 11.35 17.96
CA TYR A 5 18.04 12.04 16.76
C TYR A 5 17.12 11.63 15.62
N PHE A 6 16.45 12.59 15.00
CA PHE A 6 15.63 12.39 13.80
C PHE A 6 16.47 11.73 12.72
N ARG A 7 16.44 10.39 12.64
CA ARG A 7 17.24 9.65 11.65
C ARG A 7 16.69 9.88 10.25
N VAL A 8 15.37 10.01 10.14
CA VAL A 8 14.67 10.32 8.89
C VAL A 8 14.34 11.82 8.85
N PRO A 9 14.56 12.51 7.72
CA PRO A 9 14.23 13.93 7.61
C PRO A 9 12.72 14.17 7.81
N LEU A 10 12.37 15.19 8.61
CA LEU A 10 10.97 15.59 8.92
C LEU A 10 10.10 15.76 7.66
N LYS A 11 10.69 16.20 6.54
CA LYS A 11 9.99 16.33 5.25
C LYS A 11 9.42 15.00 4.75
N THR A 12 10.13 13.89 4.96
CA THR A 12 9.64 12.55 4.56
C THR A 12 8.48 12.09 5.42
N TYR A 13 8.51 12.38 6.73
CA TYR A 13 7.37 12.10 7.60
C TYR A 13 6.14 12.96 7.26
N ALA A 14 6.34 14.23 6.91
CA ALA A 14 5.26 15.12 6.48
C ALA A 14 4.62 14.63 5.17
N ILE A 15 5.42 14.23 4.18
CA ILE A 15 4.92 13.63 2.93
C ILE A 15 4.17 12.33 3.22
N LEU A 16 4.73 11.47 4.07
CA LEU A 16 4.10 10.20 4.43
C LEU A 16 2.75 10.42 5.11
N ALA A 17 2.68 11.37 6.06
CA ALA A 17 1.45 11.76 6.72
C ALA A 17 0.39 12.27 5.73
N ALA A 18 0.78 13.18 4.83
CA ALA A 18 -0.11 13.72 3.80
C ALA A 18 -0.64 12.63 2.85
N LEU A 19 0.23 11.73 2.39
CA LEU A 19 -0.17 10.60 1.55
C LEU A 19 -1.09 9.63 2.30
N THR A 20 -0.82 9.37 3.59
CA THR A 20 -1.63 8.45 4.41
C THR A 20 -3.04 9.00 4.64
N LEU A 21 -3.17 10.32 4.84
CA LEU A 21 -4.48 10.97 4.87
C LEU A 21 -5.15 10.98 3.51
N GLY A 22 -4.41 11.29 2.44
CA GLY A 22 -4.91 11.31 1.07
C GLY A 22 -5.48 9.96 0.65
N THR A 23 -4.75 8.86 0.87
CA THR A 23 -5.24 7.52 0.52
C THR A 23 -6.51 7.13 1.29
N MET A 24 -6.60 7.49 2.58
CA MET A 24 -7.79 7.23 3.39
C MET A 24 -8.98 8.08 2.93
N ALA A 25 -8.76 9.37 2.66
CA ALA A 25 -9.78 10.28 2.17
C ALA A 25 -10.31 9.85 0.79
N PHE A 26 -9.41 9.60 -0.17
CA PHE A 26 -9.80 9.13 -1.51
C PHE A 26 -10.43 7.74 -1.46
N SER A 27 -9.96 6.82 -0.62
CA SER A 27 -10.61 5.51 -0.43
C SER A 27 -12.04 5.67 0.09
N ASN A 28 -12.29 6.57 1.04
CA ASN A 28 -13.62 6.78 1.59
C ASN A 28 -14.52 7.53 0.60
N LEU A 29 -13.98 8.51 -0.13
CA LEU A 29 -14.71 9.21 -1.19
C LEU A 29 -15.13 8.26 -2.31
N ALA A 30 -14.26 7.30 -2.68
CA ALA A 30 -14.57 6.30 -3.69
C ALA A 30 -15.76 5.40 -3.29
N LEU A 31 -16.04 5.20 -2.00
CA LEU A 31 -17.22 4.44 -1.54
C LEU A 31 -18.54 5.15 -1.83
N SER A 32 -18.54 6.47 -2.02
CA SER A 32 -19.73 7.21 -2.43
C SER A 32 -20.07 7.00 -3.92
N TYR A 33 -19.09 6.57 -4.73
CA TYR A 33 -19.24 6.38 -6.19
C TYR A 33 -19.16 4.91 -6.62
N LEU A 34 -18.51 4.06 -5.84
CA LEU A 34 -18.29 2.63 -6.12
C LEU A 34 -18.82 1.78 -4.98
N ASN A 35 -19.43 0.65 -5.34
CA ASN A 35 -19.79 -0.36 -4.36
C ASN A 35 -18.53 -0.98 -3.73
N TYR A 36 -18.67 -1.48 -2.49
CA TYR A 36 -17.59 -2.13 -1.77
C TYR A 36 -16.89 -3.26 -2.54
N PRO A 37 -17.59 -4.16 -3.28
CA PRO A 37 -16.94 -5.18 -4.11
C PRO A 37 -16.09 -4.58 -5.22
N THR A 38 -16.58 -3.54 -5.90
CA THR A 38 -15.84 -2.83 -6.95
C THR A 38 -14.57 -2.20 -6.38
N GLN A 39 -14.63 -1.59 -5.20
CA GLN A 39 -13.46 -1.03 -4.55
C GLN A 39 -12.42 -2.11 -4.18
N LEU A 40 -12.87 -3.29 -3.76
CA LEU A 40 -11.99 -4.41 -3.43
C LEU A 40 -11.18 -4.90 -4.64
N ILE A 41 -11.79 -4.90 -5.83
CA ILE A 41 -11.13 -5.19 -7.11
C ILE A 41 -9.97 -4.22 -7.32
N PHE A 42 -10.25 -2.91 -7.30
CA PHE A 42 -9.21 -1.90 -7.52
C PHE A 42 -8.11 -1.99 -6.45
N LYS A 43 -8.46 -2.19 -5.16
CA LYS A 43 -7.44 -2.36 -4.11
C LYS A 43 -6.59 -3.62 -4.27
N SER A 44 -6.98 -4.57 -5.08
CA SER A 44 -6.17 -5.75 -5.43
C SER A 44 -5.15 -5.40 -6.51
N CYS A 45 -5.49 -4.50 -7.43
CA CYS A 45 -4.60 -3.99 -8.49
C CYS A 45 -3.44 -3.14 -7.96
N LYS A 46 -3.47 -2.71 -6.70
CA LYS A 46 -2.40 -1.91 -6.06
C LYS A 46 -1.01 -2.53 -6.15
N LEU A 47 -0.94 -3.85 -6.35
CA LEU A 47 0.32 -4.59 -6.45
C LEU A 47 1.19 -4.09 -7.60
N ILE A 48 0.59 -3.73 -8.74
CA ILE A 48 1.32 -3.24 -9.93
C ILE A 48 1.93 -1.85 -9.65
N PRO A 49 1.18 -0.83 -9.19
CA PRO A 49 1.76 0.45 -8.77
C PRO A 49 2.86 0.31 -7.71
N VAL A 50 2.70 -0.60 -6.75
CA VAL A 50 3.71 -0.82 -5.69
C VAL A 50 5.01 -1.37 -6.28
N MET A 51 4.93 -2.32 -7.22
CA MET A 51 6.09 -2.85 -7.92
C MET A 51 6.81 -1.77 -8.73
N ILE A 52 6.07 -0.97 -9.50
CA ILE A 52 6.63 0.16 -10.27
C ILE A 52 7.29 1.17 -9.31
N GLY A 53 6.62 1.52 -8.22
CA GLY A 53 7.17 2.41 -7.19
C GLY A 53 8.42 1.85 -6.52
N SER A 54 8.52 0.55 -6.32
CA SER A 54 9.74 -0.11 -5.79
C SER A 54 10.93 0.00 -6.75
N ILE A 55 10.68 -0.02 -8.06
CA ILE A 55 11.73 0.19 -9.07
C ILE A 55 12.20 1.65 -9.04
N ILE A 56 11.26 2.59 -9.05
CA ILE A 56 11.56 4.03 -9.12
C ILE A 56 12.21 4.54 -7.82
N ILE A 57 11.68 4.18 -6.66
CA ILE A 57 12.08 4.78 -5.37
C ILE A 57 13.24 4.01 -4.72
N LEU A 58 13.26 2.68 -4.84
CA LEU A 58 14.27 1.81 -4.21
C LEU A 58 15.28 1.23 -5.21
N GLY A 59 15.06 1.33 -6.52
CA GLY A 59 15.96 0.74 -7.52
C GLY A 59 15.94 -0.79 -7.56
N LYS A 60 14.86 -1.42 -7.06
CA LYS A 60 14.75 -2.89 -7.07
C LYS A 60 14.54 -3.43 -8.48
N ARG A 61 15.07 -4.63 -8.73
CA ARG A 61 14.90 -5.37 -9.98
C ARG A 61 13.92 -6.51 -9.77
N TYR A 62 12.93 -6.61 -10.66
CA TYR A 62 11.93 -7.70 -10.69
C TYR A 62 12.11 -8.51 -11.97
N GLY A 63 11.95 -9.83 -11.87
CA GLY A 63 12.01 -10.73 -13.02
C GLY A 63 10.73 -10.65 -13.84
N PHE A 64 10.77 -11.10 -15.09
CA PHE A 64 9.57 -11.14 -15.96
C PHE A 64 8.41 -11.94 -15.32
N LEU A 65 8.74 -13.03 -14.62
CA LEU A 65 7.77 -13.85 -13.90
C LEU A 65 7.04 -13.10 -12.77
N ASP A 66 7.67 -12.12 -12.12
CA ASP A 66 7.01 -11.31 -11.08
C ASP A 66 5.89 -10.45 -11.69
N TYR A 67 6.10 -9.93 -12.91
CA TYR A 67 5.09 -9.14 -13.62
C TYR A 67 3.94 -10.02 -14.11
N ILE A 68 4.23 -11.22 -14.64
CA ILE A 68 3.19 -12.17 -15.03
C ILE A 68 2.37 -12.56 -13.80
N ALA A 69 3.03 -12.91 -12.70
CA ALA A 69 2.35 -13.27 -11.45
C ALA A 69 1.45 -12.13 -10.95
N ALA A 70 1.91 -10.89 -11.03
CA ALA A 70 1.13 -9.71 -10.68
C ALA A 70 -0.14 -9.55 -11.53
N ILE A 71 -0.02 -9.73 -12.85
CA ILE A 71 -1.14 -9.60 -13.79
C ILE A 71 -2.16 -10.72 -13.57
N ILE A 72 -1.70 -11.98 -13.48
CA ILE A 72 -2.58 -13.13 -13.22
C ILE A 72 -3.30 -12.96 -11.89
N MET A 73 -2.63 -12.42 -10.87
CA MET A 73 -3.25 -12.14 -9.56
C MET A 73 -4.38 -11.11 -9.66
N CYS A 74 -4.16 -10.03 -10.42
CA CYS A 74 -5.17 -8.99 -10.62
C CYS A 74 -6.38 -9.54 -11.39
N ILE A 75 -6.13 -10.33 -12.45
CA ILE A 75 -7.20 -10.97 -13.25
C ILE A 75 -7.98 -11.96 -12.38
N GLY A 76 -7.29 -12.84 -11.65
CA GLY A 76 -7.92 -13.84 -10.78
C GLY A 76 -8.80 -13.19 -9.71
N LEU A 77 -8.31 -12.14 -9.04
CA LEU A 77 -9.10 -11.41 -8.05
C LEU A 77 -10.30 -10.69 -8.67
N THR A 78 -10.13 -10.06 -9.84
CA THR A 78 -11.23 -9.36 -10.55
C THR A 78 -12.33 -10.34 -10.98
N MET A 79 -11.93 -11.50 -11.53
CA MET A 79 -12.88 -12.54 -11.95
C MET A 79 -13.59 -13.17 -10.75
N PHE A 80 -12.88 -13.33 -9.63
CA PHE A 80 -13.43 -13.86 -8.38
C PHE A 80 -14.50 -12.94 -7.79
N THR A 81 -14.23 -11.64 -7.73
CA THR A 81 -15.20 -10.64 -7.26
C THR A 81 -16.37 -10.44 -8.22
N LEU A 82 -16.15 -10.55 -9.53
CA LEU A 82 -17.21 -10.40 -10.53
C LEU A 82 -18.18 -11.60 -10.50
N ALA A 83 -17.68 -12.77 -10.13
CA ALA A 83 -18.52 -13.92 -9.88
C ALA A 83 -19.42 -13.74 -8.63
N ASP A 84 -19.09 -12.85 -7.68
CA ASP A 84 -19.90 -12.55 -6.48
C ASP A 84 -21.12 -11.63 -6.74
N SER A 85 -21.49 -11.42 -8.00
CA SER A 85 -22.37 -10.34 -8.50
C SER A 85 -23.86 -10.47 -8.18
N ASN A 86 -24.23 -10.80 -6.94
CA ASN A 86 -25.56 -10.46 -6.42
C ASN A 86 -25.77 -8.93 -6.28
N THR A 87 -24.71 -8.13 -6.44
CA THR A 87 -24.78 -6.68 -6.59
C THR A 87 -24.10 -6.29 -7.90
N SER A 88 -24.84 -5.73 -8.85
CA SER A 88 -24.28 -5.17 -10.07
C SER A 88 -23.23 -4.09 -9.72
N PRO A 89 -21.97 -4.24 -10.15
CA PRO A 89 -20.95 -3.23 -9.89
C PRO A 89 -21.35 -1.93 -10.60
N ASN A 90 -21.58 -0.87 -9.82
CA ASN A 90 -21.70 0.47 -10.39
C ASN A 90 -20.28 0.98 -10.65
N PHE A 91 -19.94 1.16 -11.92
CA PHE A 91 -18.65 1.68 -12.36
C PHE A 91 -18.82 3.15 -12.73
N ASP A 92 -18.77 4.02 -11.74
CA ASP A 92 -18.61 5.44 -11.99
C ASP A 92 -17.14 5.75 -12.31
N ILE A 93 -16.90 6.37 -13.46
CA ILE A 93 -15.57 6.78 -13.92
C ILE A 93 -14.88 7.67 -12.87
N ILE A 94 -15.63 8.54 -12.19
CA ILE A 94 -15.12 9.40 -11.12
C ILE A 94 -14.59 8.53 -9.98
N GLY A 95 -15.38 7.53 -9.56
CA GLY A 95 -14.98 6.57 -8.54
C GLY A 95 -13.70 5.81 -8.91
N VAL A 96 -13.57 5.39 -10.17
CA VAL A 96 -12.37 4.71 -10.70
C VAL A 96 -11.13 5.61 -10.65
N ILE A 97 -11.26 6.89 -11.00
CA ILE A 97 -10.15 7.86 -10.93
C ILE A 97 -9.73 8.08 -9.48
N VAL A 98 -10.70 8.31 -8.58
CA VAL A 98 -10.44 8.58 -7.16
C VAL A 98 -9.77 7.37 -6.48
N ILE A 99 -10.26 6.15 -6.71
CA ILE A 99 -9.63 4.96 -6.14
C ILE A 99 -8.23 4.75 -6.71
N SER A 100 -8.02 4.98 -8.01
CA SER A 100 -6.70 4.87 -8.64
C SER A 100 -5.68 5.82 -7.99
N MET A 101 -6.09 7.06 -7.70
CA MET A 101 -5.25 8.00 -6.97
C MET A 101 -4.91 7.51 -5.55
N ALA A 102 -5.87 6.92 -4.85
CA ALA A 102 -5.62 6.29 -3.55
C ALA A 102 -4.57 5.17 -3.64
N LEU A 103 -4.64 4.32 -4.69
CA LEU A 103 -3.67 3.23 -4.88
C LEU A 103 -2.26 3.74 -5.19
N LEU A 104 -2.15 4.86 -5.92
CA LEU A 104 -0.86 5.52 -6.16
C LEU A 104 -0.27 6.06 -4.86
N CYS A 105 -1.09 6.69 -4.01
CA CYS A 105 -0.66 7.09 -2.66
C CYS A 105 -0.21 5.88 -1.84
N ASP A 106 -1.00 4.79 -1.79
CA ASP A 106 -0.63 3.54 -1.11
C ASP A 106 0.71 2.97 -1.61
N ALA A 107 0.95 3.02 -2.91
CA ALA A 107 2.20 2.56 -3.51
C ALA A 107 3.40 3.41 -3.08
N ILE A 108 3.25 4.73 -3.05
CA ILE A 108 4.31 5.63 -2.60
C ILE A 108 4.56 5.42 -1.10
N ILE A 109 3.51 5.34 -0.28
CA ILE A 109 3.60 5.12 1.18
C ILE A 109 4.43 3.88 1.50
N GLY A 110 4.08 2.72 0.92
CA GLY A 110 4.77 1.46 1.23
C GLY A 110 6.25 1.49 0.81
N ASN A 111 6.55 2.12 -0.32
CA ASN A 111 7.92 2.25 -0.81
C ASN A 111 8.75 3.27 0.00
N VAL A 112 8.16 4.42 0.35
CA VAL A 112 8.83 5.42 1.19
C VAL A 112 9.06 4.88 2.60
N GLN A 113 8.10 4.12 3.16
CA GLN A 113 8.27 3.43 4.44
C GLN A 113 9.41 2.42 4.38
N GLU A 114 9.47 1.59 3.33
CA GLU A 114 10.58 0.65 3.17
C GLU A 114 11.93 1.37 3.06
N LYS A 115 12.01 2.44 2.25
CA LYS A 115 13.21 3.24 2.09
C LYS A 115 13.63 3.87 3.43
N ALA A 116 12.68 4.42 4.18
CA ALA A 116 12.96 5.01 5.49
C ALA A 116 13.52 3.98 6.48
N MET A 117 12.94 2.78 6.53
CA MET A 117 13.38 1.69 7.40
C MET A 117 14.76 1.14 7.01
N LYS A 118 15.06 1.03 5.71
CA LYS A 118 16.33 0.47 5.22
C LYS A 118 17.48 1.48 5.21
N GLN A 119 17.22 2.72 4.81
CA GLN A 119 18.27 3.73 4.64
C GLN A 119 18.68 4.37 5.99
N PHE A 120 17.71 4.59 6.89
CA PHE A 120 17.95 5.29 8.16
C PHE A 120 17.93 4.36 9.37
N TYR A 121 17.76 3.04 9.16
CA TYR A 121 17.61 2.04 10.22
C TYR A 121 16.54 2.42 11.25
N ALA A 122 15.50 3.15 10.81
CA ALA A 122 14.42 3.60 11.66
C ALA A 122 13.61 2.42 12.17
N SER A 123 13.19 2.46 13.42
CA SER A 123 12.32 1.42 13.98
C SER A 123 10.92 1.52 13.39
N ASN A 124 10.20 0.40 13.26
CA ASN A 124 8.80 0.40 12.81
C ASN A 124 7.95 1.33 13.67
N ASN A 125 8.17 1.29 14.99
CA ASN A 125 7.44 2.12 15.95
C ASN A 125 7.74 3.61 15.76
N GLU A 126 8.99 3.96 15.42
CA GLU A 126 9.38 5.34 15.16
C GLU A 126 8.66 5.86 13.92
N VAL A 127 8.73 5.11 12.82
CA VAL A 127 8.12 5.52 11.54
C VAL A 127 6.61 5.70 11.70
N VAL A 128 5.95 4.76 12.37
CA VAL A 128 4.50 4.83 12.64
C VAL A 128 4.16 6.00 13.54
N PHE A 129 4.86 6.16 14.66
CA PHE A 129 4.52 7.18 15.65
C PHE A 129 4.60 8.58 15.04
N TYR A 130 5.71 8.91 14.37
CA TYR A 130 5.88 10.23 13.78
C TYR A 130 4.97 10.47 12.57
N SER A 131 4.77 9.48 11.69
CA SER A 131 3.90 9.66 10.53
C SER A 131 2.44 9.86 10.94
N TYR A 132 1.96 9.08 11.92
CA TYR A 132 0.57 9.18 12.39
C TYR A 132 0.35 10.40 13.31
N ALA A 133 1.36 10.82 14.08
CA ALA A 133 1.27 12.06 14.87
C ALA A 133 1.11 13.30 13.98
N ILE A 134 1.92 13.41 12.91
CA ILE A 134 1.79 14.50 11.94
C ILE A 134 0.47 14.39 11.17
N ALA A 135 0.05 13.17 10.80
CA ALA A 135 -1.25 12.95 10.16
C ALA A 135 -2.41 13.38 11.07
N CYS A 136 -2.31 13.17 12.39
CA CYS A 136 -3.31 13.64 13.34
C CYS A 136 -3.44 15.18 13.31
N ILE A 137 -2.31 15.90 13.32
CA ILE A 137 -2.29 17.37 13.25
C ILE A 137 -2.96 17.86 11.94
N TYR A 138 -2.60 17.26 10.80
CA TYR A 138 -3.23 17.59 9.52
C TYR A 138 -4.71 17.27 9.50
N LEU A 139 -5.14 16.13 10.06
CA LEU A 139 -6.55 15.74 10.12
C LEU A 139 -7.36 16.72 10.97
N VAL A 140 -6.85 17.12 12.15
CA VAL A 140 -7.50 18.11 13.01
C VAL A 140 -7.61 19.47 12.30
N ALA A 141 -6.54 19.91 11.62
CA ALA A 141 -6.57 21.17 10.87
C ALA A 141 -7.62 21.15 9.74
N ILE A 142 -7.63 20.10 8.93
CA ILE A 142 -8.58 19.95 7.81
C ILE A 142 -10.01 19.85 8.32
N THR A 143 -10.28 18.95 9.27
CA THR A 143 -11.65 18.72 9.78
C THR A 143 -12.17 19.87 10.64
N GLY A 144 -11.27 20.61 11.30
CA GLY A 144 -11.59 21.82 12.04
C GLY A 144 -12.05 22.95 11.12
N VAL A 145 -11.34 23.18 10.01
CA VAL A 145 -11.70 24.20 9.01
C VAL A 145 -12.99 23.81 8.27
N SER A 146 -13.18 22.53 7.93
CA SER A 146 -14.39 22.06 7.23
C SER A 146 -15.62 21.97 8.13
N GLY A 147 -15.51 22.13 9.45
CA GLY A 147 -16.63 22.00 10.40
C GLY A 147 -17.12 20.56 10.63
N ILE A 148 -16.61 19.59 9.89
CA ILE A 148 -16.97 18.16 9.95
C ILE A 148 -16.71 17.58 11.35
N MET A 149 -15.71 18.09 12.07
CA MET A 149 -15.38 17.64 13.42
C MET A 149 -16.56 17.83 14.39
N ARG A 150 -17.31 18.95 14.28
CA ARG A 150 -18.48 19.21 15.13
C ARG A 150 -19.64 18.28 14.78
N ALA A 151 -19.89 18.06 13.49
CA ALA A 151 -20.92 17.14 13.03
C ALA A 151 -20.63 15.68 13.46
N GLY A 152 -19.37 15.25 13.34
CA GLY A 152 -18.94 13.92 13.78
C GLY A 152 -19.08 13.71 15.29
N TYR A 153 -18.80 14.73 16.10
CA TYR A 153 -18.99 14.68 17.56
C TYR A 153 -20.47 14.52 17.93
N ILE A 154 -21.35 15.30 17.29
CA ILE A 154 -22.81 15.22 17.51
C ILE A 154 -23.31 13.82 17.15
N TYR A 155 -22.90 13.27 15.99
CA TYR A 155 -23.28 11.92 15.58
C TYR A 155 -22.77 10.84 16.55
N CYS A 156 -21.54 10.96 17.06
CA CYS A 156 -21.02 10.03 18.06
C CYS A 156 -21.77 10.10 19.40
N SER A 157 -22.39 11.25 19.71
CA SER A 157 -23.13 11.44 20.96
C SER A 157 -24.53 10.81 20.96
N GLU A 158 -25.08 10.43 19.79
CA GLU A 158 -26.39 9.78 19.69
C GLU A 158 -26.38 8.33 20.22
N MET A 159 -25.28 7.59 20.01
CA MET A 159 -25.10 6.23 20.52
C MET A 159 -23.67 6.02 21.05
N PRO A 160 -23.28 6.68 22.15
CA PRO A 160 -21.89 6.80 22.57
C PRO A 160 -21.27 5.44 22.89
N LEU A 161 -21.97 4.59 23.64
CA LEU A 161 -21.41 3.35 24.17
C LEU A 161 -21.02 2.35 23.05
N LYS A 162 -21.85 2.23 21.99
CA LYS A 162 -21.55 1.35 20.86
C LYS A 162 -20.53 1.96 19.90
N LEU A 163 -20.66 3.24 19.54
CA LEU A 163 -19.74 3.87 18.59
C LEU A 163 -18.32 3.99 19.15
N TYR A 164 -18.16 4.47 20.39
CA TYR A 164 -16.82 4.61 20.97
C TYR A 164 -16.13 3.25 21.15
N THR A 165 -16.89 2.20 21.53
CA THR A 165 -16.34 0.85 21.62
C THR A 165 -15.89 0.33 20.26
N ASN A 166 -16.70 0.51 19.21
CA ASN A 166 -16.34 0.10 17.85
C ASN A 166 -15.13 0.87 17.31
N ILE A 167 -15.06 2.18 17.53
CA ILE A 167 -13.91 3.02 17.15
C ILE A 167 -12.66 2.53 17.86
N PHE A 168 -12.74 2.29 19.17
CA PHE A 168 -11.61 1.82 19.96
C PHE A 168 -11.10 0.44 19.48
N LEU A 169 -12.00 -0.52 19.29
CA LEU A 169 -11.64 -1.85 18.78
C LEU A 169 -11.07 -1.79 17.36
N LEU A 170 -11.62 -0.92 16.49
CA LEU A 170 -11.10 -0.67 15.15
C LEU A 170 -9.70 -0.06 15.19
N SER A 171 -9.45 0.90 16.09
CA SER A 171 -8.12 1.51 16.26
C SER A 171 -7.09 0.51 16.79
N LEU A 172 -7.46 -0.31 17.78
CA LEU A 172 -6.57 -1.31 18.37
C LEU A 172 -6.20 -2.38 17.34
N SER A 173 -7.19 -2.97 16.68
CA SER A 173 -6.97 -3.98 15.63
C SER A 173 -6.24 -3.39 14.41
N GLY A 174 -6.56 -2.15 14.03
CA GLY A 174 -5.89 -1.42 12.97
C GLY A 174 -4.40 -1.21 13.26
N TYR A 175 -4.05 -0.81 14.48
CA TYR A 175 -2.66 -0.63 14.90
C TYR A 175 -1.88 -1.94 14.88
N MET A 176 -2.44 -3.03 15.44
CA MET A 176 -1.80 -4.35 15.40
C MET A 176 -1.58 -4.83 13.95
N GLY A 177 -2.58 -4.65 13.08
CA GLY A 177 -2.47 -5.01 11.67
C GLY A 177 -1.42 -4.18 10.92
N LEU A 178 -1.37 -2.87 11.16
CA LEU A 178 -0.35 -1.97 10.60
C LEU A 178 1.06 -2.39 11.03
N GLN A 179 1.25 -2.71 12.30
CA GLN A 179 2.55 -3.16 12.81
C GLN A 179 3.00 -4.48 12.20
N ALA A 180 2.08 -5.43 12.00
CA ALA A 180 2.39 -6.68 11.31
C ALA A 180 2.80 -6.43 9.84
N VAL A 181 2.07 -5.57 9.13
CA VAL A 181 2.41 -5.22 7.73
C VAL A 181 3.75 -4.52 7.64
N LEU A 182 4.04 -3.56 8.51
CA LEU A 182 5.31 -2.84 8.52
C LEU A 182 6.50 -3.72 8.90
N THR A 183 6.28 -4.67 9.82
CA THR A 183 7.28 -5.69 10.14
C THR A 183 7.58 -6.56 8.92
N LEU A 184 6.56 -6.94 8.16
CA LEU A 184 6.74 -7.66 6.91
C LEU A 184 7.47 -6.84 5.83
N VAL A 185 7.17 -5.53 5.73
CA VAL A 185 7.90 -4.60 4.85
C VAL A 185 9.38 -4.52 5.25
N ARG A 186 9.68 -4.48 6.55
CA ARG A 186 11.06 -4.42 7.04
C ARG A 186 11.86 -5.69 6.70
N ILE A 187 11.26 -6.87 6.92
CA ILE A 187 11.95 -8.16 6.73
C ILE A 187 12.02 -8.52 5.23
N CYS A 188 10.91 -8.41 4.51
CA CYS A 188 10.76 -8.96 3.16
C CYS A 188 10.66 -7.88 2.05
N GLY A 189 10.49 -6.60 2.42
CA GLY A 189 10.24 -5.50 1.48
C GLY A 189 8.77 -5.25 1.14
N ALA A 190 8.49 -4.09 0.55
CA ALA A 190 7.16 -3.57 0.25
C ALA A 190 6.37 -4.44 -0.74
N THR A 191 7.00 -4.90 -1.83
CA THR A 191 6.32 -5.74 -2.83
C THR A 191 5.90 -7.09 -2.28
N VAL A 192 6.75 -7.72 -1.47
CA VAL A 192 6.42 -9.00 -0.83
C VAL A 192 5.31 -8.79 0.20
N ALA A 193 5.36 -7.72 0.98
CA ALA A 193 4.29 -7.40 1.94
C ALA A 193 2.95 -7.17 1.23
N VAL A 194 2.94 -6.44 0.11
CA VAL A 194 1.73 -6.21 -0.70
C VAL A 194 1.21 -7.51 -1.32
N THR A 195 2.09 -8.41 -1.74
CA THR A 195 1.72 -9.75 -2.22
C THR A 195 1.05 -10.56 -1.10
N VAL A 196 1.63 -10.60 0.11
CA VAL A 196 1.05 -11.35 1.23
C VAL A 196 -0.30 -10.77 1.66
N THR A 197 -0.45 -9.44 1.69
CA THR A 197 -1.72 -8.82 2.06
C THR A 197 -2.82 -9.01 1.01
N THR A 198 -2.47 -9.09 -0.28
CA THR A 198 -3.42 -9.44 -1.35
C THR A 198 -3.81 -10.91 -1.27
N MET A 199 -2.88 -11.81 -0.93
CA MET A 199 -3.20 -13.22 -0.66
C MET A 199 -4.12 -13.40 0.52
N ARG A 200 -3.86 -12.72 1.64
CA ARG A 200 -4.77 -12.72 2.78
C ARG A 200 -6.18 -12.30 2.36
N LYS A 201 -6.31 -11.24 1.56
CA LYS A 201 -7.61 -10.82 1.03
C LYS A 201 -8.27 -11.92 0.21
N ALA A 202 -7.55 -12.50 -0.75
CA ALA A 202 -8.09 -13.59 -1.58
C ALA A 202 -8.63 -14.74 -0.74
N LEU A 203 -7.85 -15.20 0.25
CA LEU A 203 -8.25 -16.26 1.17
C LEU A 203 -9.49 -15.87 1.99
N SER A 204 -9.57 -14.63 2.47
CA SER A 204 -10.76 -14.15 3.18
C SER A 204 -12.01 -14.18 2.32
N ILE A 205 -11.92 -13.81 1.03
CA ILE A 205 -13.07 -13.88 0.13
C ILE A 205 -13.45 -15.35 -0.11
N ILE A 206 -12.49 -16.25 -0.37
CA ILE A 206 -12.74 -17.70 -0.53
C ILE A 206 -13.42 -18.30 0.72
N ILE A 207 -12.91 -17.99 1.92
CA ILE A 207 -13.49 -18.47 3.18
C ILE A 207 -14.90 -17.91 3.38
N SER A 208 -15.13 -16.64 3.06
CA SER A 208 -16.46 -16.03 3.13
C SER A 208 -17.46 -16.80 2.24
N PHE A 209 -17.05 -17.26 1.06
CA PHE A 209 -17.92 -18.09 0.21
C PHE A 209 -18.17 -19.49 0.76
N LEU A 210 -17.16 -20.13 1.36
CA LEU A 210 -17.34 -21.44 1.96
C LEU A 210 -18.28 -21.40 3.18
N LEU A 211 -18.26 -20.30 3.93
CA LEU A 211 -19.08 -20.13 5.13
C LEU A 211 -20.51 -19.61 4.83
N PHE A 212 -20.68 -18.76 3.82
CA PHE A 212 -21.99 -18.26 3.41
C PHE A 212 -22.46 -18.99 2.14
N SER A 213 -23.41 -19.92 2.29
CA SER A 213 -24.00 -20.68 1.17
C SER A 213 -24.64 -19.77 0.12
N LYS A 214 -23.84 -19.39 -0.89
CA LYS A 214 -24.30 -18.81 -2.14
C LYS A 214 -24.34 -19.90 -3.21
N PRO A 215 -25.20 -19.79 -4.24
CA PRO A 215 -25.25 -20.75 -5.33
C PRO A 215 -23.86 -20.88 -5.97
N PHE A 216 -23.34 -22.11 -6.04
CA PHE A 216 -22.00 -22.38 -6.53
C PHE A 216 -21.94 -22.17 -8.04
N VAL A 217 -21.21 -21.13 -8.47
CA VAL A 217 -20.94 -20.85 -9.88
C VAL A 217 -19.53 -21.37 -10.24
N PHE A 218 -19.42 -22.07 -11.36
CA PHE A 218 -18.15 -22.65 -11.83
C PHE A 218 -17.03 -21.60 -12.02
N GLN A 219 -17.40 -20.33 -12.20
CA GLN A 219 -16.49 -19.20 -12.34
C GLN A 219 -15.61 -18.96 -11.10
N TYR A 220 -16.07 -19.32 -9.88
CA TYR A 220 -15.26 -19.22 -8.66
C TYR A 220 -14.07 -20.17 -8.68
N VAL A 221 -14.24 -21.38 -9.22
CA VAL A 221 -13.18 -22.39 -9.30
C VAL A 221 -12.05 -21.92 -10.21
N TRP A 222 -12.40 -21.43 -11.41
CA TRP A 222 -11.43 -20.87 -12.35
C TRP A 222 -10.68 -19.67 -11.76
N SER A 223 -11.42 -18.77 -11.10
CA SER A 223 -10.84 -17.58 -10.47
C SER A 223 -9.90 -17.95 -9.31
N GLY A 224 -10.29 -18.92 -8.48
CA GLY A 224 -9.45 -19.45 -7.39
C GLY A 224 -8.19 -20.13 -7.92
N MET A 225 -8.28 -20.89 -9.02
CA MET A 225 -7.14 -21.52 -9.67
C MET A 225 -6.15 -20.48 -10.22
N LEU A 226 -6.65 -19.39 -10.82
CA LEU A 226 -5.79 -18.28 -11.28
C LEU A 226 -5.04 -17.60 -10.12
N VAL A 227 -5.71 -17.36 -8.98
CA VAL A 227 -5.05 -16.80 -7.80
C VAL A 227 -3.97 -17.76 -7.27
N ALA A 228 -4.27 -19.06 -7.19
CA ALA A 228 -3.29 -20.07 -6.77
C ALA A 228 -2.09 -20.13 -7.72
N LEU A 229 -2.32 -20.07 -9.03
CA LEU A 229 -1.28 -20.01 -10.05
C LEU A 229 -0.39 -18.76 -9.90
N ALA A 230 -1.00 -17.60 -9.63
CA ALA A 230 -0.25 -16.37 -9.39
C ALA A 230 0.67 -16.45 -8.16
N ILE A 231 0.21 -17.07 -7.07
CA ILE A 231 1.03 -17.32 -5.88
C ILE A 231 2.22 -18.20 -6.25
N TYR A 232 1.94 -19.31 -6.93
CA TYR A 232 2.95 -20.29 -7.32
C TYR A 232 4.02 -19.64 -8.19
N LEU A 233 3.62 -18.84 -9.19
CA LEU A 233 4.53 -18.09 -10.05
C LEU A 233 5.38 -17.07 -9.29
N ASN A 234 4.79 -16.31 -8.35
CA ASN A 234 5.54 -15.36 -7.52
C ASN A 234 6.56 -16.07 -6.62
N HIS A 235 6.19 -17.21 -6.04
CA HIS A 235 7.10 -18.03 -5.24
C HIS A 235 8.22 -18.62 -6.09
N TYR A 236 7.89 -19.17 -7.27
CA TYR A 236 8.85 -19.74 -8.20
C TYR A 236 9.85 -18.69 -8.72
N SER A 237 9.36 -17.49 -9.07
CA SER A 237 10.17 -16.35 -9.50
C SER A 237 11.24 -15.97 -8.46
N LYS A 238 10.89 -15.98 -7.17
CA LYS A 238 11.85 -15.73 -6.09
C LYS A 238 12.88 -16.83 -5.91
N LYS A 239 12.53 -18.08 -6.25
CA LYS A 239 13.42 -19.25 -6.17
C LYS A 239 14.37 -19.32 -7.37
N HIS A 240 13.97 -18.83 -8.54
CA HIS A 240 14.75 -18.79 -9.77
C HIS A 240 14.77 -17.38 -10.38
N PRO A 241 15.62 -16.47 -9.87
CA PRO A 241 15.75 -15.13 -10.42
C PRO A 241 16.46 -15.17 -11.78
N GLN A 242 15.72 -15.26 -12.89
CA GLN A 242 16.32 -15.29 -14.24
C GLN A 242 15.63 -14.36 -15.26
N TYR A 243 16.46 -13.48 -15.83
CA TYR A 243 16.40 -12.60 -17.02
C TYR A 243 15.34 -11.51 -17.23
N VAL A 244 15.85 -10.41 -17.81
CA VAL A 244 15.30 -9.04 -17.92
C VAL A 244 14.85 -8.76 -19.36
N PRO A 245 13.68 -8.11 -19.61
CA PRO A 245 13.29 -7.69 -20.95
C PRO A 245 14.13 -6.50 -21.49
N MET A 246 14.52 -6.56 -22.76
CA MET A 246 15.50 -5.67 -23.43
C MET A 246 15.16 -4.16 -23.35
N CYS A 247 13.88 -3.79 -23.39
CA CYS A 247 13.44 -2.39 -23.38
C CYS A 247 13.79 -1.66 -22.06
N LEU A 248 13.81 -2.39 -20.94
CA LEU A 248 14.18 -1.85 -19.64
C LEU A 248 15.68 -1.61 -19.50
N LEU A 249 16.51 -2.31 -20.29
CA LEU A 249 17.97 -2.14 -20.30
C LEU A 249 18.40 -0.80 -20.91
N HIS A 250 17.59 -0.26 -21.82
CA HIS A 250 17.86 1.02 -22.46
C HIS A 250 17.49 2.20 -21.55
N CYS A 251 16.34 2.11 -20.88
CA CYS A 251 15.94 3.07 -19.84
C CYS A 251 16.90 3.04 -18.63
N TRP A 252 17.47 1.87 -18.35
CA TRP A 252 18.47 1.63 -17.32
C TRP A 252 19.79 2.36 -17.58
N HIS A 253 20.30 2.38 -18.82
CA HIS A 253 21.51 3.17 -19.14
C HIS A 253 21.29 4.67 -18.91
N TYR A 254 20.10 5.16 -19.21
CA TYR A 254 19.75 6.58 -19.01
C TYR A 254 19.61 6.93 -17.52
N MET A 255 18.98 6.07 -16.71
CA MET A 255 18.90 6.26 -15.25
C MET A 255 20.23 6.05 -14.54
N GLN A 256 21.10 5.15 -15.01
CA GLN A 256 22.40 4.89 -14.40
C GLN A 256 23.37 6.07 -14.60
N SER A 257 23.25 6.79 -15.71
CA SER A 257 23.92 8.08 -15.94
C SER A 257 23.53 9.12 -14.88
N LEU A 258 22.25 9.22 -14.52
CA LEU A 258 21.77 10.18 -13.53
C LEU A 258 22.18 9.77 -12.09
N TYR A 259 22.07 8.49 -11.74
CA TYR A 259 22.41 8.00 -10.39
C TYR A 259 23.91 8.11 -10.07
N GLN A 260 24.80 7.88 -11.04
CA GLN A 260 26.24 8.08 -10.85
C GLN A 260 26.61 9.55 -10.58
N SER A 261 25.82 10.51 -11.08
CA SER A 261 26.03 11.94 -10.85
C SER A 261 25.74 12.34 -9.39
N GLU A 262 24.63 11.87 -8.81
CA GLU A 262 24.26 12.16 -7.41
C GLU A 262 25.21 11.49 -6.41
N TYR A 263 25.66 10.26 -6.66
CA TYR A 263 26.61 9.56 -5.78
C TYR A 263 27.98 10.26 -5.75
N ARG A 264 28.44 10.80 -6.88
CA ARG A 264 29.68 11.59 -6.96
C ARG A 264 29.53 12.88 -6.15
N TYR A 265 28.37 13.52 -6.18
CA TYR A 265 28.08 14.76 -5.42
C TYR A 265 28.07 14.52 -3.90
N LEU A 266 27.46 13.43 -3.43
CA LEU A 266 27.43 13.07 -2.00
C LEU A 266 28.80 12.67 -1.46
N LYS A 267 29.64 12.00 -2.26
CA LYS A 267 31.01 11.63 -1.87
C LYS A 267 31.93 12.85 -1.77
N ILE A 268 31.79 13.82 -2.68
CA ILE A 268 32.52 15.11 -2.62
C ILE A 268 32.08 15.90 -1.38
N LYS A 269 30.77 15.99 -1.12
CA LYS A 269 30.24 16.72 0.04
C LYS A 269 30.67 16.10 1.36
N SER A 270 30.66 14.77 1.47
CA SER A 270 31.17 14.05 2.65
C SER A 270 32.66 14.25 2.88
N LYS A 271 33.45 14.43 1.81
CA LYS A 271 34.90 14.64 1.92
C LYS A 271 35.23 16.07 2.35
N ILE A 272 34.52 17.07 1.82
CA ILE A 272 34.63 18.47 2.24
C ILE A 272 34.30 18.62 3.73
N TYR A 273 33.24 17.98 4.22
CA TYR A 273 32.89 18.03 5.66
C TYR A 273 33.91 17.36 6.58
N ALA A 274 34.70 16.41 6.07
CA ALA A 274 35.75 15.74 6.85
C ALA A 274 37.08 16.53 6.86
N ASP A 275 37.35 17.35 5.85
CA ASP A 275 38.56 18.17 5.75
C ASP A 275 38.41 19.56 6.41
N THR A 276 37.20 19.93 6.87
CA THR A 276 36.92 21.24 7.51
C THR A 276 36.73 21.14 9.04
N VAL A 277 36.97 19.97 9.63
CA VAL A 277 36.97 19.71 11.09
C VAL A 277 38.34 19.25 11.50
#